data_AF-A0A653CHN3-F1
#
_entry.id   AF-A0A653CHN3-F1
#
_cell.length_a   1.000
_cell.length_b   1.000
_cell.length_c   1.000
_cell.angle_alpha   90.00
_cell.angle_beta   90.00
_cell.angle_gamma   90.00
#
_symmetry.space_group_name_H-M   'P 1'
#
loop_
_entity.id
_entity.type
_entity.pdbx_description
1 polymer ?
#
loop_
_entity_poly.entity_id
_entity_poly.type
_entity_poly.pdbx_seq_one_letter_code
_entity_poly.pdbx_strand_id
1 'polypeptide(L)' 'MKDPTQKAHFYRNTLKESLPFIPKKLWYQHVWPSLQQEMRSQEVLAAVLQPVIYLIQES' A
#
# COMPACT_ATOMS: atom_id res chain seq x y z
N MET A 1 -14.24 -13.18 -3.44
CA MET A 1 -13.75 -12.21 -2.43
C MET A 1 -12.33 -12.61 -2.09
N LYS A 2 -11.33 -11.72 -2.27
CA LYS A 2 -9.95 -12.04 -1.85
C LYS A 2 -9.91 -12.01 -0.32
N ASP A 3 -9.32 -13.03 0.28
CA ASP A 3 -9.21 -13.18 1.73
C ASP A 3 -8.54 -11.92 2.35
N PRO A 4 -9.16 -11.27 3.35
CA PRO A 4 -8.61 -10.06 3.97
C PRO A 4 -7.19 -10.24 4.51
N THR A 5 -6.86 -11.45 4.97
CA THR A 5 -5.54 -11.81 5.50
C THR A 5 -4.49 -11.79 4.39
N GLN A 6 -4.81 -12.37 3.23
CA GLN A 6 -3.92 -12.39 2.07
C GLN A 6 -3.65 -10.97 1.57
N LYS A 7 -4.69 -10.13 1.57
CA LYS A 7 -4.61 -8.74 1.16
C LYS A 7 -3.78 -7.90 2.12
N ALA A 8 -3.95 -8.09 3.43
CA ALA A 8 -3.11 -7.47 4.45
C ALA A 8 -1.64 -7.89 4.30
N HIS A 9 -1.37 -9.18 4.07
CA HIS A 9 -0.01 -9.68 3.84
C HIS A 9 0.65 -9.02 2.61
N PHE A 10 -0.09 -8.86 1.52
CA PHE A 10 0.39 -8.18 0.32
C PHE A 10 0.79 -6.72 0.60
N TYR A 11 -0.05 -5.92 1.26
CA TYR A 11 0.27 -4.52 1.54
C TYR A 11 1.45 -4.37 2.51
N ARG A 12 1.53 -5.25 3.52
CA ARG A 12 2.56 -5.18 4.55
C ARG A 12 3.93 -5.61 4.05
N ASN A 13 3.99 -6.67 3.25
CA ASN A 13 5.24 -7.30 2.84
C ASN A 13 5.53 -6.96 1.38
N THR A 14 4.77 -7.54 0.45
CA THR A 14 5.06 -7.47 -0.99
C THR A 14 5.08 -6.05 -1.54
N LEU A 15 4.04 -5.24 -1.27
CA LEU A 15 3.99 -3.87 -1.78
C LEU A 15 5.09 -3.02 -1.18
N LYS A 16 5.30 -3.11 0.15
CA LYS A 16 6.34 -2.36 0.85
C LYS A 16 7.74 -2.66 0.30
N GLU A 17 8.05 -3.93 0.08
CA GLU A 17 9.34 -4.35 -0.48
C GLU A 17 9.50 -3.97 -1.96
N SER A 18 8.40 -3.87 -2.70
CA SER A 18 8.42 -3.49 -4.12
C SER A 18 8.47 -1.99 -4.34
N LEU A 19 7.97 -1.18 -3.39
CA LEU A 19 7.89 0.29 -3.48
C LEU A 19 9.20 0.95 -3.95
N PRO A 20 10.39 0.64 -3.38
CA PRO A 20 11.65 1.26 -3.79
C PRO A 20 11.99 1.08 -5.27
N PHE A 21 11.48 0.02 -5.90
CA PHE A 21 11.74 -0.31 -7.30
C PHE A 21 10.71 0.30 -8.27
N ILE A 22 9.59 0.82 -7.75
CA ILE A 22 8.57 1.48 -8.55
C ILE A 22 8.99 2.95 -8.74
N PRO A 23 8.98 3.51 -9.96
CA PRO A 23 9.22 4.93 -10.17
C PRO A 23 8.27 5.82 -9.36
N LYS A 24 8.80 6.86 -8.70
CA LYS A 24 8.02 7.80 -7.87
C LYS A 24 6.80 8.40 -8.60
N LYS A 25 6.88 8.63 -9.90
CA LYS A 25 5.74 9.08 -10.72
C LYS A 25 4.55 8.11 -10.65
N LEU A 26 4.82 6.81 -10.71
CA LEU A 26 3.79 5.76 -10.63
C LEU A 26 3.26 5.60 -9.21
N TRP A 27 4.02 5.98 -8.18
CA TRP A 27 3.52 5.99 -6.80
C TRP A 27 2.28 6.87 -6.70
N TYR A 28 2.38 8.11 -7.16
CA TYR A 28 1.26 9.06 -7.08
C TYR A 28 0.15 8.78 -8.10
N GLN A 29 0.48 8.24 -9.27
CA GLN A 29 -0.51 7.97 -10.32
C GLN A 29 -1.33 6.71 -10.07
N HIS A 30 -0.74 5.67 -9.46
CA HIS A 30 -1.38 4.35 -9.37
C HIS A 30 -1.39 3.77 -7.95
N VAL A 31 -0.27 3.85 -7.23
CA VAL A 31 -0.15 3.23 -5.89
C VAL A 31 -0.98 3.99 -4.87
N TRP A 32 -0.84 5.31 -4.82
CA TRP A 32 -1.53 6.17 -3.87
C TRP A 32 -3.06 6.12 -4.00
N PRO A 33 -3.67 6.25 -5.20
CA PRO A 33 -5.12 6.10 -5.34
C PRO A 33 -5.62 4.73 -4.87
N SER A 34 -4.85 3.67 -5.14
CA SER A 34 -5.17 2.31 -4.67
C SER A 34 -5.11 2.22 -3.15
N LEU A 35 -4.07 2.76 -2.51
CA LEU A 35 -3.95 2.79 -1.05
C LEU A 35 -5.08 3.61 -0.41
N GLN A 36 -5.45 4.76 -0.98
CA GLN A 36 -6.55 5.59 -0.49
C GLN A 36 -7.89 4.86 -0.51
N GLN A 37 -8.16 4.07 -1.55
CA GLN A 37 -9.37 3.25 -1.62
C GLN A 37 -9.37 2.19 -0.51
N GLU A 38 -8.21 1.58 -0.26
CA GLU A 38 -8.04 0.48 0.70
C GLU A 38 -8.02 0.95 2.15
N MET A 39 -7.59 2.19 2.41
CA MET A 39 -7.72 2.82 3.73
C MET A 39 -9.17 2.97 4.19
N ARG A 40 -10.15 2.90 3.28
CA ARG A 40 -11.58 2.88 3.64
C ARG A 40 -12.03 1.52 4.17
N SER A 41 -11.25 0.46 3.96
CA SER A 41 -11.53 -0.87 4.50
C SER A 41 -10.82 -1.06 5.84
N GLN A 42 -11.60 -1.22 6.91
CA GLN A 42 -11.07 -1.41 8.27
C GLN A 42 -10.23 -2.69 8.39
N GLU A 43 -10.50 -3.71 7.57
CA GLU A 43 -9.86 -5.03 7.66
C GLU A 43 -8.37 -5.00 7.29
N VAL A 44 -7.96 -4.09 6.40
CA VAL A 44 -6.58 -4.01 5.89
C VAL A 44 -5.88 -2.70 6.24
N LEU A 45 -6.55 -1.79 6.95
CA LEU A 45 -6.06 -0.44 7.26
C LEU A 45 -4.65 -0.47 7.88
N ALA A 46 -4.43 -1.30 8.91
CA ALA A 46 -3.13 -1.39 9.57
C ALA A 46 -2.00 -1.84 8.63
N ALA A 47 -2.30 -2.71 7.67
CA ALA A 47 -1.35 -3.18 6.67
C ALA A 47 -1.07 -2.12 5.59
N VAL A 48 -2.09 -1.34 5.20
CA VAL A 48 -2.01 -0.27 4.20
C VAL A 48 -1.27 0.96 4.74
N LEU A 49 -1.33 1.23 6.05
CA LEU A 49 -0.61 2.36 6.64
C LEU A 49 0.92 2.23 6.53
N GLN A 50 1.46 1.02 6.53
CA GLN A 50 2.89 0.76 6.37
C GLN A 50 3.47 1.32 5.06
N PRO A 51 2.95 0.96 3.87
CA PRO A 51 3.39 1.56 2.61
C PRO A 51 3.04 3.04 2.49
N VAL A 52 1.96 3.53 3.12
CA VAL A 52 1.63 4.97 3.15
C VAL A 52 2.70 5.78 3.89
N ILE A 53 3.13 5.33 5.07
CA ILE A 53 4.21 5.99 5.82
C ILE A 53 5.50 5.99 5.00
N TYR A 54 5.82 4.86 4.36
CA TYR A 54 7.00 4.76 3.49
C TYR A 54 6.97 5.78 2.35
N LEU A 55 5.83 5.90 1.66
CA LEU A 55 5.64 6.90 0.60
C LEU A 55 5.93 8.31 1.12
N ILE A 56 5.41 8.67 2.29
CA ILE A 56 5.60 10.01 2.90
C ILE A 56 7.07 10.24 3.29
N GLN A 57 7.76 9.22 3.82
CA GLN A 57 9.18 9.33 4.22
C GLN A 57 10.12 9.52 3.02
N GLU A 58 9.81 8.89 1.90
CA GLU A 58 10.63 8.93 0.68
C GLU A 58 10.24 10.07 -0.29
N SER A 59 9.28 10.91 0.08
CA SER A 59 8.78 12.02 -0.74
C SER A 59 9.70 13.23 -0.74
#